data_AF-A0A6I2UJU4-F1
#
_entry.id   AF-A0A6I2UJU4-F1
#
_cell.length_a   1.000
_cell.length_b   1.000
_cell.length_c   1.000
_cell.angle_alpha   90.00
_cell.angle_beta   90.00
_cell.angle_gamma   90.00
#
_symmetry.space_group_name_H-M   'P 1'
#
loop_
_entity.id
_entity.type
_entity.pdbx_description
1 polymer ?
#
loop_
_entity_poly.entity_id
_entity_poly.type
_entity_poly.pdbx_seq_one_letter_code
_entity_poly.pdbx_strand_id
1 'polypeptide(L)'
;MNNFPDIIKEKRLAMKLSLRNASRLIGISHTYLNNLEKGGDHRTGIKNKPTPETLQLIATAYDLDYNCLLQSCGYIEETSLELPVHLQELLATCRKLPKSDVNYMTQFAQFLLEKHSPNKN
;
A
#
# COMPACT_ATOMS: atom_id res chain seq x y z
N MET A 1 -10.90 -7.30 5.37
CA MET A 1 -10.10 -6.32 4.60
C MET A 1 -10.52 -4.94 5.04
N ASN A 2 -9.58 -4.07 5.40
CA ASN A 2 -9.91 -2.70 5.82
C ASN A 2 -10.37 -1.89 4.60
N ASN A 3 -11.50 -1.19 4.74
CA ASN A 3 -12.05 -0.36 3.70
C ASN A 3 -11.25 0.96 3.60
N PHE A 4 -11.10 1.52 2.40
CA PHE A 4 -10.32 2.75 2.15
C PHE A 4 -10.59 3.90 3.16
N PRO A 5 -11.86 4.23 3.51
CA PRO A 5 -12.17 5.29 4.47
C PRO A 5 -11.57 5.07 5.86
N ASP A 6 -11.54 3.82 6.31
CA ASP A 6 -11.02 3.46 7.63
C ASP A 6 -9.50 3.62 7.65
N ILE A 7 -8.81 3.15 6.60
CA ILE A 7 -7.34 3.25 6.46
C ILE A 7 -6.89 4.71 6.61
N ILE A 8 -7.50 5.63 5.87
CA ILE A 8 -7.10 7.05 5.89
C ILE A 8 -7.46 7.73 7.21
N LYS A 9 -8.59 7.37 7.83
CA LYS A 9 -9.04 7.93 9.10
C LYS A 9 -8.16 7.48 10.26
N GLU A 10 -7.87 6.19 10.34
CA GLU A 10 -6.98 5.61 11.35
C GLU A 10 -5.59 6.24 11.26
N LYS A 11 -5.05 6.37 10.04
CA LYS A 11 -3.74 6.98 9.84
C LYS A 11 -3.70 8.44 10.27
N ARG A 12 -4.74 9.23 9.94
CA ARG A 12 -4.87 10.62 10.42
C ARG A 12 -4.86 10.69 11.94
N LEU A 13 -5.62 9.83 12.60
CA LEU A 13 -5.74 9.79 14.07
C LEU A 13 -4.43 9.35 14.72
N ALA A 14 -3.73 8.36 14.16
CA ALA A 14 -2.41 7.92 14.62
C ALA A 14 -1.37 9.05 14.55
N MET A 15 -1.43 9.88 13.50
CA MET A 15 -0.59 11.07 13.35
C MET A 15 -1.07 12.27 14.20
N LYS A 16 -2.16 12.13 14.97
CA LYS A 16 -2.78 13.18 15.79
C LYS A 16 -3.15 14.45 15.00
N LEU A 17 -3.52 14.29 13.72
CA LEU A 17 -3.87 15.40 12.85
C LEU A 17 -5.36 15.72 12.92
N SER A 18 -5.68 17.01 13.03
CA SER A 18 -7.03 17.50 12.74
C SER A 18 -7.34 17.34 11.25
N LEU A 19 -8.62 17.31 10.88
CA LEU A 19 -9.05 17.27 9.47
C LEU A 19 -8.41 18.39 8.64
N ARG A 20 -8.29 19.60 9.19
CA ARG A 20 -7.69 20.76 8.50
C ARG A 20 -6.17 20.60 8.31
N ASN A 21 -5.47 20.12 9.33
CA ASN A 21 -4.02 19.91 9.24
C ASN A 21 -3.70 18.79 8.25
N ALA A 22 -4.46 17.70 8.32
CA ALA A 22 -4.34 16.58 7.40
C ALA A 22 -4.65 16.97 5.95
N SER A 23 -5.74 17.70 5.71
CA SER A 23 -6.08 18.12 4.35
C SER A 23 -5.03 19.04 3.74
N ARG A 24 -4.45 19.94 4.55
CA ARG A 24 -3.32 20.79 4.14
C ARG A 24 -2.05 19.98 3.86
N LEU A 25 -1.76 18.95 4.67
CA LEU A 25 -0.62 18.06 4.47
C LEU A 25 -0.75 17.26 3.15
N ILE A 26 -1.95 16.77 2.85
CA ILE A 26 -2.23 16.01 1.63
C ILE A 26 -2.32 16.92 0.39
N GLY A 27 -2.73 18.18 0.57
CA GLY A 27 -2.99 19.10 -0.54
C GLY A 27 -4.41 18.99 -1.11
N ILE A 28 -5.40 18.64 -0.28
CA ILE A 28 -6.83 18.56 -0.65
C ILE A 28 -7.71 19.41 0.28
N SER A 29 -8.98 19.59 -0.08
CA SER A 29 -9.91 20.32 0.79
C SER A 29 -10.31 19.48 2.02
N HIS A 30 -10.48 20.13 3.18
CA HIS A 30 -10.91 19.47 4.41
C HIS A 30 -12.30 18.84 4.30
N THR A 31 -13.20 19.44 3.51
CA THR A 31 -14.52 18.89 3.21
C THR A 31 -14.41 17.60 2.40
N TYR A 32 -13.51 17.58 1.40
CA TYR A 32 -13.26 16.38 0.61
C TYR A 32 -12.66 15.27 1.45
N LEU A 33 -11.63 15.56 2.26
CA LEU A 33 -11.05 14.58 3.19
C LEU A 33 -12.10 14.01 4.15
N ASN A 34 -12.95 14.86 4.73
CA ASN A 34 -14.04 14.41 5.60
C ASN A 34 -15.03 13.49 4.87
N ASN A 35 -15.32 13.74 3.59
CA ASN A 35 -16.20 12.88 2.80
C ASN A 35 -15.53 11.54 2.44
N LEU A 36 -14.22 11.53 2.19
CA LEU A 36 -13.45 10.31 1.98
C LEU A 36 -13.46 9.43 3.25
N GLU A 37 -13.23 10.01 4.43
CA GLU A 37 -13.24 9.28 5.72
C GLU A 37 -14.62 8.73 6.12
N LYS A 38 -15.70 9.20 5.48
CA LYS A 38 -17.07 8.69 5.68
C LYS A 38 -17.49 7.66 4.62
N GLY A 39 -16.65 7.41 3.61
CA GLY A 39 -16.97 6.49 2.52
C GLY A 39 -17.90 7.05 1.45
N GLY A 40 -18.03 8.37 1.35
CA GLY A 40 -18.91 9.05 0.39
C GLY A 40 -19.89 10.01 1.03
N ASP A 41 -20.67 10.69 0.19
CA ASP A 41 -21.74 11.58 0.67
C ASP A 41 -23.04 10.79 0.84
N HIS A 42 -23.44 10.57 2.10
CA HIS A 42 -24.67 9.86 2.44
C HIS A 42 -25.95 10.55 1.93
N ARG A 43 -25.91 11.85 1.57
CA ARG A 43 -27.06 12.56 1.00
C ARG A 43 -27.28 12.28 -0.48
N THR A 44 -26.23 11.97 -1.22
CA THR A 44 -26.29 11.81 -2.68
C THR A 44 -26.14 10.36 -3.11
N GLY A 45 -25.66 9.48 -2.23
CA GLY A 45 -25.39 8.08 -2.55
C GLY A 45 -24.17 7.88 -3.45
N ILE A 46 -23.47 8.96 -3.80
CA ILE A 46 -22.30 8.92 -4.67
C ILE A 46 -21.10 8.45 -3.82
N LYS A 47 -20.58 7.27 -4.15
CA LYS A 47 -19.28 6.82 -3.63
C LYS A 47 -18.22 7.78 -4.15
N ASN A 48 -17.60 8.55 -3.25
CA ASN A 48 -16.42 9.34 -3.59
C ASN A 48 -15.25 8.39 -3.79
N LYS A 49 -15.06 7.93 -5.03
CA LYS A 49 -13.87 7.18 -5.45
C LYS A 49 -12.78 8.20 -5.78
N PRO A 50 -11.74 8.38 -4.93
CA PRO A 50 -10.66 9.32 -5.20
C PRO A 50 -9.88 8.90 -6.44
N THR A 51 -9.38 9.87 -7.22
CA THR A 51 -8.58 9.56 -8.41
C THR A 51 -7.23 8.94 -8.03
N PRO A 52 -6.56 8.22 -8.94
CA PRO A 52 -5.20 7.73 -8.70
C PRO A 52 -4.22 8.84 -8.28
N GLU A 53 -4.30 10.04 -8.85
CA GLU A 53 -3.45 11.15 -8.41
C GLU A 53 -3.74 11.56 -6.96
N THR A 54 -5.01 11.59 -6.57
CA THR A 54 -5.41 11.86 -5.19
C THR A 54 -4.88 10.79 -4.24
N LEU A 55 -4.95 9.52 -4.64
CA LEU A 55 -4.41 8.40 -3.88
C LEU A 55 -2.89 8.51 -3.71
N GLN A 56 -2.17 8.98 -4.75
CA GLN A 56 -0.73 9.22 -4.67
C GLN A 56 -0.39 10.34 -3.67
N LEU A 57 -1.18 11.42 -3.65
CA LEU A 57 -1.02 12.50 -2.67
C LEU A 57 -1.21 11.99 -1.24
N ILE A 58 -2.27 11.19 -1.02
CA ILE A 58 -2.55 10.58 0.29
C ILE A 58 -1.42 9.61 0.69
N ALA A 59 -0.99 8.73 -0.22
CA ALA A 59 0.09 7.78 0.02
C ALA A 59 1.38 8.49 0.46
N THR A 60 1.72 9.57 -0.22
CA THR A 60 2.92 10.36 0.07
C THR A 60 2.80 11.09 1.41
N ALA A 61 1.68 11.77 1.65
CA ALA A 61 1.45 12.56 2.86
C ALA A 61 1.39 11.72 4.13
N TYR A 62 0.88 10.49 4.02
CA TYR A 62 0.71 9.58 5.14
C TYR A 62 1.76 8.48 5.20
N ASP A 63 2.69 8.37 4.25
CA ASP A 63 3.62 7.24 4.17
C ASP A 63 2.86 5.89 4.20
N LEU A 64 1.96 5.76 3.22
CA LEU A 64 1.17 4.54 2.96
C LEU A 64 1.59 3.94 1.61
N ASP A 65 1.41 2.62 1.47
CA ASP A 65 1.59 1.96 0.19
C ASP A 65 0.49 2.40 -0.80
N TYR A 66 0.91 3.03 -1.89
CA TYR A 66 0.03 3.48 -2.96
C TYR A 66 -0.77 2.32 -3.59
N ASN A 67 -0.16 1.14 -3.75
CA ASN A 67 -0.84 -0.02 -4.33
C ASN A 67 -1.95 -0.53 -3.40
N CYS A 68 -1.71 -0.51 -2.09
CA CYS A 68 -2.73 -0.85 -1.10
C CYS A 68 -3.93 0.09 -1.19
N LEU A 69 -3.71 1.39 -1.41
CA LEU A 69 -4.79 2.35 -1.62
C LEU A 69 -5.55 2.11 -2.92
N LEU A 70 -4.84 1.82 -4.03
CA LEU A 70 -5.47 1.46 -5.31
C LEU A 70 -6.34 0.21 -5.18
N GLN A 71 -5.86 -0.82 -4.50
CA GLN A 71 -6.61 -2.05 -4.21
C GLN A 71 -7.87 -1.77 -3.39
N SER A 72 -7.71 -1.01 -2.30
CA SER A 72 -8.84 -0.66 -1.41
C SER A 72 -9.94 0.15 -2.11
N CYS A 73 -9.60 0.86 -3.20
CA CYS A 73 -10.54 1.60 -4.05
C CYS A 73 -11.02 0.80 -5.28
N GLY A 74 -10.55 -0.43 -5.48
CA GLY A 74 -10.89 -1.27 -6.64
C GLY A 74 -10.39 -0.70 -7.96
N TYR A 75 -9.18 -0.11 -7.96
CA TYR A 75 -8.48 0.27 -9.20
C TYR A 75 -7.62 -0.85 -9.74
N ILE A 76 -7.09 -1.69 -8.85
CA ILE A 76 -6.33 -2.87 -9.20
C ILE A 76 -6.85 -4.04 -8.37
N GLU A 77 -6.80 -5.23 -8.95
CA GLU A 77 -7.12 -6.45 -8.21
C GLU A 77 -6.02 -6.72 -7.19
N GLU A 78 -6.39 -7.33 -6.07
CA GLU A 78 -5.41 -7.88 -5.16
C GLU A 78 -4.67 -8.95 -5.93
N THR A 79 -3.43 -8.66 -6.35
CA THR A 79 -2.53 -9.70 -6.81
C THR A 79 -2.17 -10.51 -5.58
N SER A 80 -3.02 -11.45 -5.20
CA SER A 80 -2.56 -12.60 -4.44
C SER A 80 -1.55 -13.27 -5.33
N LEU A 81 -0.27 -12.97 -5.11
CA LEU A 81 0.77 -13.91 -5.49
C LEU A 81 0.42 -15.16 -4.69
N GLU A 82 -0.33 -16.08 -5.31
CA GLU A 82 -0.54 -17.42 -4.79
C GLU A 82 0.81 -18.09 -4.81
N LEU A 83 1.59 -17.80 -3.77
CA LEU A 83 2.90 -18.35 -3.59
C LEU A 83 2.70 -19.82 -3.21
N PRO A 84 3.37 -20.75 -3.89
CA PRO A 84 3.48 -22.12 -3.42
C PRO A 84 3.86 -22.16 -1.94
N VAL A 85 3.31 -23.13 -1.19
CA VAL A 85 3.48 -23.24 0.27
C VAL A 85 4.94 -23.10 0.71
N HIS A 86 5.86 -23.71 -0.03
CA HIS A 86 7.30 -23.64 0.26
C HIS A 86 7.88 -22.22 0.18
N LEU A 87 7.36 -21.35 -0.70
CA LEU A 87 7.76 -19.94 -0.78
C LEU A 87 7.16 -19.11 0.35
N GLN A 88 5.97 -19.47 0.85
CA GLN A 88 5.38 -18.81 2.01
C GLN A 88 6.21 -19.06 3.27
N GLU A 89 6.65 -20.30 3.48
CA GLU A 89 7.53 -20.68 4.59
C GLU A 89 8.89 -19.96 4.51
N LEU A 90 9.47 -19.90 3.30
CA LEU A 90 10.71 -19.16 3.06
C LEU A 90 10.55 -17.67 3.42
N LEU A 91 9.49 -17.01 2.95
CA LEU A 91 9.21 -15.61 3.27
C LEU A 91 8.99 -15.37 4.77
N ALA A 92 8.25 -16.26 5.43
CA ALA A 92 8.01 -16.19 6.87
C ALA A 92 9.33 -16.28 7.66
N THR A 93 10.28 -17.09 7.17
CA THR A 93 11.61 -17.22 7.75
C THR A 93 12.46 -15.98 7.49
N CYS A 94 12.51 -15.49 6.25
CA CYS A 94 13.26 -14.29 5.89
C CYS A 94 12.83 -13.05 6.69
N ARG A 95 11.54 -12.92 7.04
CA ARG A 95 11.03 -11.82 7.88
C ARG A 95 11.62 -11.79 9.30
N LYS A 96 12.13 -12.91 9.81
CA LYS A 96 12.74 -13.01 11.14
C LYS A 96 14.24 -12.73 11.12
N LEU A 97 14.85 -12.60 9.94
CA LEU A 97 16.28 -12.44 9.79
C LEU A 97 16.67 -10.95 9.69
N PRO A 98 17.89 -10.60 10.12
CA PRO A 98 18.48 -9.30 9.82
C PRO A 98 18.53 -9.01 8.33
N LYS A 99 18.40 -7.73 7.96
CA LYS A 99 18.47 -7.29 6.56
C LYS A 99 19.76 -7.72 5.85
N SER A 100 20.88 -7.79 6.56
CA SER A 100 22.16 -8.28 6.02
C SER A 100 22.06 -9.71 5.51
N ASP A 101 21.36 -10.57 6.24
CA ASP A 101 21.30 -12.00 5.97
C ASP A 101 20.38 -12.25 4.77
N VAL A 102 19.26 -11.53 4.71
CA VAL A 102 18.37 -11.53 3.55
C VAL A 102 19.10 -11.04 2.29
N ASN A 103 20.01 -10.06 2.41
CA ASN A 103 20.82 -9.61 1.28
C ASN A 103 21.78 -10.70 0.79
N TYR A 104 22.46 -11.43 1.68
CA TYR A 104 23.33 -12.55 1.28
C TYR A 104 22.54 -13.66 0.58
N MET A 105 21.35 -14.00 1.09
CA MET A 105 20.46 -14.96 0.44
C MET A 105 20.07 -14.50 -0.97
N THR A 106 19.79 -13.21 -1.14
CA THR A 106 19.45 -12.62 -2.44
C THR A 106 20.63 -12.72 -3.42
N GLN A 107 21.84 -12.39 -2.98
CA GLN A 107 23.06 -12.52 -3.80
C GLN A 107 23.32 -13.97 -4.21
N PHE A 108 23.11 -14.92 -3.29
CA PHE A 108 23.26 -16.33 -3.59
C PHE A 108 22.22 -16.82 -4.61
N ALA A 109 20.96 -16.38 -4.47
CA ALA A 109 19.92 -16.71 -5.45
C ALA A 109 20.25 -16.13 -6.84
N GLN A 110 20.76 -14.90 -6.91
CA GLN A 110 21.24 -14.28 -8.17
C GLN A 110 22.37 -15.10 -8.80
N PHE A 111 23.37 -15.51 -8.00
CA PHE A 111 24.43 -16.39 -8.47
C PHE A 111 23.90 -17.72 -9.03
N LEU A 112 22.92 -18.33 -8.36
CA LEU A 112 22.29 -19.56 -8.86
C LEU A 112 21.55 -19.33 -10.19
N LEU A 113 20.85 -18.20 -10.34
CA LEU A 113 20.15 -17.84 -11.58
C LEU A 113 21.13 -17.63 -12.75
N GLU A 114 22.26 -16.97 -12.50
CA GLU A 114 23.33 -16.80 -13.48
C GLU A 114 23.92 -18.15 -13.92
N LYS A 115 24.15 -19.05 -12.97
CA LYS A 115 24.67 -20.40 -13.26
C LYS A 115 23.69 -21.26 -14.08
N HIS A 116 22.39 -21.09 -13.88
CA HIS A 116 21.35 -21.87 -14.57
C HIS A 116 20.80 -21.20 -15.83
N SER A 117 21.16 -19.94 -16.10
CA SER A 117 20.92 -19.27 -17.37
C SER A 117 22.14 -19.52 -18.27
N PRO A 118 22.18 -20.61 -19.08
CA PRO A 118 23.30 -20.79 -19.99
C PRO A 118 23.36 -19.57 -20.90
N ASN A 119 24.57 -19.02 -21.08
CA ASN A 119 24.86 -17.93 -22.01
C ASN A 119 23.95 -17.99 -23.23
N LYS A 120 23.02 -17.04 -23.36
CA LYS A 120 22.46 -16.67 -24.65
C LYS A 120 23.60 -15.97 -25.39
N ASN A 121 24.40 -16.76 -26.10
CA ASN A 121 25.34 -16.28 -27.11
C ASN A 121 24.61 -15.40 -28.12
#